data_AF-A0A3M2ADK3-F1
#
_entry.id   AF-A0A3M2ADK3-F1
#
_cell.length_a   1.000
_cell.length_b   1.000
_cell.length_c   1.000
_cell.angle_alpha   90.00
_cell.angle_beta   90.00
_cell.angle_gamma   90.00
#
_symmetry.space_group_name_H-M   'P 1'
#
loop_
_entity.id
_entity.type
_entity.pdbx_description
1 polymer ?
#
loop_
_entity_poly.entity_id
_entity_poly.type
_entity_poly.pdbx_seq_one_letter_code
_entity_poly.pdbx_strand_id
1 'polypeptide(L)'
;DPSRFLPGAPPPDRSPIRHACDALVDLVASFTPDAVVVELAGGLHVPMPGGTWQAAWIDALAHDSRLGDLHVLVVGRLGLGTLNHTRSTIDALRSLGHDPIGFVLSAAEHPDPSASSNAAVLAHATACPHLASLPPGTTTLDAAGRDAIVTALGLRPRGVGTP
;
A
#
# COMPACT_ATOMS: atom_id res chain seq x y z
N ASP A 1 12.85 -12.62 15.92
CA ASP A 1 13.22 -14.04 16.09
C ASP A 1 12.80 -14.82 14.84
N PRO A 2 13.76 -15.24 14.00
CA PRO A 2 13.48 -15.95 12.75
C PRO A 2 12.92 -17.36 12.96
N SER A 3 13.08 -17.96 14.15
CA SER A 3 12.59 -19.33 14.43
C SER A 3 11.07 -19.47 14.27
N ARG A 4 10.34 -18.35 14.43
CA ARG A 4 8.89 -18.23 14.23
C ARG A 4 8.42 -18.47 12.80
N PHE A 5 9.32 -18.52 11.82
CA PHE A 5 9.01 -18.69 10.39
C PHE A 5 9.55 -20.01 9.82
N LEU A 6 10.15 -20.85 10.65
CA LEU A 6 10.72 -22.13 10.24
C LEU A 6 9.72 -23.28 10.40
N PRO A 7 9.92 -24.41 9.71
CA PRO A 7 9.10 -25.60 9.91
C PRO A 7 9.02 -26.02 11.38
N GLY A 8 7.83 -26.37 11.86
CA GLY A 8 7.60 -26.74 13.26
C GLY A 8 7.42 -25.56 14.22
N ALA A 9 7.43 -24.30 13.72
CA ALA A 9 7.07 -23.14 14.52
C ALA A 9 5.63 -23.27 15.08
N PRO A 10 5.37 -22.74 16.29
CA PRO A 10 4.01 -22.64 16.79
C PRO A 10 3.15 -21.74 15.88
N PRO A 11 1.81 -21.84 15.96
CA PRO A 11 0.92 -20.94 15.23
C PRO A 11 1.26 -19.46 15.47
N PRO A 12 1.07 -18.57 14.47
CA PRO A 12 1.37 -17.16 14.62
C PRO A 12 0.58 -16.50 15.76
N ASP A 13 1.27 -15.73 16.60
CA ASP A 13 0.63 -14.87 17.60
C ASP A 13 0.09 -13.61 16.91
N ARG A 14 -1.24 -13.48 16.90
CA ARG A 14 -1.94 -12.31 16.33
C ARG A 14 -2.19 -11.19 17.35
N SER A 15 -1.71 -11.31 18.59
CA SER A 15 -1.82 -10.25 19.59
C SER A 15 -1.23 -8.90 19.15
N PRO A 16 -0.10 -8.84 18.40
CA PRO A 16 0.44 -7.57 17.92
C PRO A 16 -0.45 -6.90 16.88
N ILE A 17 -1.11 -7.69 16.01
CA ILE A 17 -2.06 -7.19 15.02
C ILE A 17 -3.25 -6.53 15.71
N ARG A 18 -3.84 -7.23 16.71
CA ARG A 18 -4.97 -6.68 17.48
C ARG A 18 -4.59 -5.38 18.19
N HIS A 19 -3.44 -5.36 18.84
CA HIS A 19 -2.94 -4.17 19.51
C HIS A 19 -2.77 -2.97 18.55
N ALA A 20 -2.28 -3.22 17.33
CA ALA A 20 -2.17 -2.18 16.32
C ALA A 20 -3.54 -1.68 15.82
N CYS A 21 -4.52 -2.57 15.64
CA CYS A 21 -5.88 -2.16 15.27
C CYS A 21 -6.52 -1.31 16.38
N ASP A 22 -6.40 -1.73 17.64
CA ASP A 22 -6.90 -0.98 18.79
C ASP A 22 -6.25 0.40 18.90
N ALA A 23 -4.92 0.48 18.76
CA ALA A 23 -4.19 1.75 18.77
C ALA A 23 -4.62 2.67 17.61
N LEU A 24 -4.89 2.12 16.43
CA LEU A 24 -5.35 2.90 15.27
C LEU A 24 -6.78 3.43 15.48
N VAL A 25 -7.67 2.62 16.07
CA VAL A 25 -9.03 3.04 16.45
C VAL A 25 -8.97 4.18 17.47
N ASP A 26 -8.15 4.04 18.53
CA ASP A 26 -7.99 5.08 19.54
C ASP A 26 -7.44 6.38 18.95
N LEU A 27 -6.49 6.28 18.01
CA LEU A 27 -5.94 7.41 17.29
C LEU A 27 -7.01 8.11 16.42
N VAL A 28 -7.77 7.34 15.63
CA VAL A 28 -8.85 7.88 14.80
C VAL A 28 -9.91 8.58 15.66
N ALA A 29 -10.29 7.98 16.80
CA ALA A 29 -11.25 8.58 17.71
C ALA A 29 -10.73 9.88 18.36
N SER A 30 -9.43 9.96 18.65
CA SER A 30 -8.81 11.11 19.30
C SER A 30 -8.64 12.33 18.37
N PHE A 31 -8.43 12.09 17.07
CA PHE A 31 -8.12 13.15 16.11
C PHE A 31 -9.24 13.41 15.08
N THR A 32 -10.20 12.50 14.96
CA THR A 32 -11.29 12.56 13.95
C THR A 32 -10.81 12.95 12.54
N PRO A 33 -9.78 12.28 12.00
CA PRO A 33 -9.23 12.65 10.70
C PRO A 33 -10.21 12.28 9.58
N ASP A 34 -10.14 12.99 8.44
CA ASP A 34 -10.88 12.58 7.23
C ASP A 34 -10.33 11.31 6.59
N ALA A 35 -9.03 11.05 6.78
CA ALA A 35 -8.32 9.91 6.24
C ALA A 35 -7.10 9.59 7.10
N VAL A 36 -6.73 8.31 7.12
CA VAL A 36 -5.50 7.81 7.73
C VAL A 36 -4.64 7.18 6.65
N VAL A 37 -3.37 7.58 6.58
CA VAL A 37 -2.39 6.96 5.71
C VAL A 37 -1.49 6.07 6.57
N VAL A 38 -1.41 4.79 6.23
CA VAL A 38 -0.56 3.81 6.90
C VAL A 38 0.55 3.39 5.94
N GLU A 39 1.79 3.76 6.26
CA GLU A 39 2.95 3.19 5.58
C GLU A 39 3.28 1.83 6.22
N LEU A 40 3.36 0.80 5.39
CA LEU A 40 3.73 -0.53 5.84
C LEU A 40 5.25 -0.71 5.84
N ALA A 41 5.74 -1.75 6.53
CA ALA A 41 7.17 -2.03 6.69
C ALA A 41 7.87 -2.59 5.43
N GLY A 42 7.35 -2.33 4.22
CA GLY A 42 7.93 -2.79 2.95
C GLY A 42 6.95 -3.62 2.10
N GLY A 43 7.42 -4.76 1.60
CA GLY A 43 6.63 -5.65 0.74
C GLY A 43 5.70 -6.61 1.52
N LEU A 44 4.74 -7.19 0.82
CA LEU A 44 3.68 -8.03 1.40
C LEU A 44 4.17 -9.24 2.23
N HIS A 45 5.34 -9.78 1.89
CA HIS A 45 5.98 -10.90 2.59
C HIS A 45 7.08 -10.45 3.57
N VAL A 46 7.03 -9.21 4.05
CA VAL A 46 7.89 -8.79 5.16
C VAL A 46 7.49 -9.55 6.43
N PRO A 47 8.45 -10.18 7.14
CA PRO A 47 8.21 -10.79 8.45
C PRO A 47 7.77 -9.73 9.46
N MET A 48 6.66 -9.99 10.15
CA MET A 48 6.06 -9.09 11.12
C MET A 48 6.06 -9.72 12.53
N PRO A 49 5.86 -8.91 13.60
CA PRO A 49 5.77 -9.42 14.97
C PRO A 49 4.80 -10.59 15.15
N GLY A 50 5.11 -11.48 16.09
CA GLY A 50 4.29 -12.66 16.38
C GLY A 50 4.45 -13.82 15.38
N GLY A 51 5.43 -13.78 14.48
CA GLY A 51 5.56 -14.81 13.44
C GLY A 51 4.51 -14.65 12.32
N THR A 52 4.03 -13.42 12.12
CA THR A 52 3.04 -13.09 11.10
C THR A 52 3.71 -12.50 9.86
N TRP A 53 2.97 -12.40 8.77
CA TRP A 53 3.40 -11.71 7.55
C TRP A 53 2.59 -10.43 7.37
N GLN A 54 3.16 -9.43 6.70
CA GLN A 54 2.49 -8.14 6.49
C GLN A 54 1.10 -8.27 5.84
N ALA A 55 0.90 -9.25 4.95
CA ALA A 55 -0.43 -9.61 4.44
C ALA A 55 -1.51 -9.78 5.52
N ALA A 56 -1.18 -10.43 6.64
CA ALA A 56 -2.13 -10.65 7.74
C ALA A 56 -2.50 -9.36 8.48
N TRP A 57 -1.65 -8.34 8.41
CA TRP A 57 -1.90 -7.02 9.00
C TRP A 57 -2.84 -6.21 8.12
N ILE A 58 -2.60 -6.20 6.80
CA ILE A 58 -3.51 -5.59 5.82
C ILE A 58 -4.90 -6.20 5.95
N ASP A 59 -4.97 -7.52 5.97
CA ASP A 59 -6.22 -8.27 6.08
C ASP A 59 -7.00 -7.94 7.36
N ALA A 60 -6.30 -7.86 8.50
CA ALA A 60 -6.93 -7.51 9.77
C ALA A 60 -7.44 -6.07 9.80
N LEU A 61 -6.67 -5.11 9.26
CA LEU A 61 -7.09 -3.71 9.17
C LEU A 61 -8.32 -3.57 8.24
N ALA A 62 -8.37 -4.32 7.14
CA ALA A 62 -9.48 -4.28 6.18
C ALA A 62 -10.80 -4.80 6.76
N HIS A 63 -10.72 -5.76 7.70
CA HIS A 63 -11.88 -6.42 8.28
C HIS A 63 -12.25 -5.91 9.68
N ASP A 64 -11.52 -4.94 10.22
CA ASP A 64 -11.88 -4.31 11.49
C ASP A 64 -12.97 -3.26 11.25
N SER A 65 -14.22 -3.60 11.57
CA SER A 65 -15.39 -2.73 11.34
C SER A 65 -15.40 -1.44 12.16
N ARG A 66 -14.48 -1.28 13.11
CA ARG A 66 -14.27 -0.02 13.85
C ARG A 66 -13.45 0.98 13.04
N LEU A 67 -12.73 0.50 12.03
CA LEU A 67 -12.02 1.31 11.06
C LEU A 67 -12.92 1.53 9.84
N GLY A 68 -12.68 2.63 9.12
CA GLY A 68 -13.38 2.92 7.87
C GLY A 68 -12.91 2.04 6.72
N ASP A 69 -13.38 2.35 5.50
CA ASP A 69 -12.99 1.64 4.29
C ASP A 69 -11.45 1.66 4.10
N LEU A 70 -10.87 0.46 3.91
CA LEU A 70 -9.46 0.32 3.61
C LEU A 70 -9.22 0.36 2.10
N HIS A 71 -8.32 1.24 1.67
CA HIS A 71 -7.83 1.30 0.31
C HIS A 71 -6.34 0.99 0.27
N VAL A 72 -5.92 0.09 -0.63
CA VAL A 72 -4.51 -0.27 -0.81
C VAL A 72 -3.92 0.45 -2.02
N LEU A 73 -2.84 1.18 -1.82
CA LEU A 73 -2.03 1.79 -2.87
C LEU A 73 -0.69 1.05 -2.99
N VAL A 74 -0.38 0.52 -4.16
CA VAL A 74 0.91 -0.18 -4.39
C VAL A 74 1.97 0.82 -4.83
N VAL A 75 3.08 0.91 -4.11
CA VAL A 75 4.23 1.74 -4.52
C VAL A 75 5.36 0.84 -4.98
N GLY A 76 5.72 0.93 -6.26
CA GLY A 76 6.82 0.19 -6.87
C GLY A 76 8.01 1.09 -7.17
N ARG A 77 9.22 0.59 -6.98
CA ARG A 77 10.42 1.23 -7.54
C ARG A 77 10.47 0.98 -9.04
N LEU A 78 10.74 1.98 -9.85
CA LEU A 78 10.92 1.90 -11.31
C LEU A 78 12.39 1.59 -11.66
N GLY A 79 12.63 0.41 -12.22
CA GLY A 79 13.94 -0.13 -12.59
C GLY A 79 13.86 -1.62 -12.91
N LEU A 80 15.00 -2.31 -12.93
CA LEU A 80 15.00 -3.75 -13.18
C LEU A 80 14.16 -4.50 -12.13
N GLY A 81 13.25 -5.34 -12.61
CA GLY A 81 12.35 -6.15 -11.78
C GLY A 81 11.03 -5.49 -11.40
N THR A 82 10.77 -4.22 -11.75
CA THR A 82 9.50 -3.52 -11.45
C THR A 82 8.29 -4.29 -11.93
N LEU A 83 8.29 -4.73 -13.19
CA LEU A 83 7.17 -5.48 -13.75
C LEU A 83 6.86 -6.72 -12.91
N ASN A 84 7.89 -7.49 -12.55
CA ASN A 84 7.73 -8.72 -11.77
C ASN A 84 7.23 -8.44 -10.35
N HIS A 85 7.90 -7.56 -9.62
CA HIS A 85 7.60 -7.32 -8.21
C HIS A 85 6.27 -6.60 -8.00
N THR A 86 5.99 -5.56 -8.81
CA THR A 86 4.73 -4.80 -8.70
C THR A 86 3.55 -5.67 -9.10
N ARG A 87 3.65 -6.43 -10.21
CA ARG A 87 2.61 -7.38 -10.60
C ARG A 87 2.39 -8.46 -9.54
N SER A 88 3.46 -9.08 -9.05
CA SER A 88 3.34 -10.13 -8.02
C SER A 88 2.67 -9.62 -6.74
N THR A 89 2.93 -8.36 -6.38
CA THR A 89 2.30 -7.71 -5.23
C THR A 89 0.80 -7.47 -5.47
N ILE A 90 0.43 -6.95 -6.65
CA ILE A 90 -0.98 -6.74 -7.04
C ILE A 90 -1.73 -8.07 -7.06
N ASP A 91 -1.18 -9.09 -7.71
CA ASP A 91 -1.80 -10.41 -7.83
C ASP A 91 -1.96 -11.07 -6.45
N ALA A 92 -0.99 -10.91 -5.54
CA ALA A 92 -1.06 -11.42 -4.17
C ALA A 92 -2.06 -10.66 -3.29
N LEU A 93 -2.19 -9.34 -3.44
CA LEU A 93 -3.23 -8.58 -2.72
C LEU A 93 -4.64 -9.03 -3.16
N ARG A 94 -4.84 -9.20 -4.47
CA ARG A 94 -6.12 -9.67 -5.02
C ARG A 94 -6.48 -11.08 -4.61
N SER A 95 -5.50 -11.98 -4.52
CA SER A 95 -5.76 -13.34 -4.03
C SER A 95 -6.19 -13.35 -2.55
N LEU A 96 -5.91 -12.28 -1.81
CA LEU A 96 -6.38 -12.04 -0.44
C LEU A 96 -7.69 -11.23 -0.40
N GLY A 97 -8.30 -10.90 -1.54
CA GLY A 97 -9.54 -10.12 -1.63
C GLY A 97 -9.35 -8.60 -1.61
N HIS A 98 -8.12 -8.11 -1.62
CA HIS A 98 -7.79 -6.68 -1.57
C HIS A 98 -7.41 -6.20 -2.97
N ASP A 99 -8.30 -5.50 -3.67
CA ASP A 99 -7.99 -4.90 -4.97
C ASP A 99 -7.36 -3.51 -4.78
N PRO A 100 -6.12 -3.28 -5.24
CA PRO A 100 -5.49 -1.97 -5.11
C PRO A 100 -6.25 -0.90 -5.91
N ILE A 101 -6.39 0.30 -5.33
CA ILE A 101 -6.98 1.46 -6.05
C ILE A 101 -6.11 1.92 -7.23
N GLY A 102 -4.85 1.49 -7.24
CA GLY A 102 -3.87 1.79 -8.26
C GLY A 102 -2.46 1.54 -7.77
N PHE A 103 -1.49 1.91 -8.61
CA PHE A 103 -0.09 1.88 -8.25
C PHE A 103 0.64 3.16 -8.64
N VAL A 104 1.72 3.44 -7.91
CA VAL A 104 2.63 4.56 -8.12
C VAL A 104 4.03 4.03 -8.36
N LEU A 105 4.75 4.58 -9.35
CA LEU A 105 6.12 4.18 -9.65
C LEU A 105 7.13 5.26 -9.27
N SER A 106 8.03 4.95 -8.35
CA SER A 106 9.10 5.86 -7.93
C SER A 106 10.38 5.60 -8.71
N ALA A 107 10.84 6.58 -9.49
CA ALA A 107 12.01 6.48 -10.34
C ALA A 107 13.31 6.38 -9.54
N ALA A 108 14.12 5.37 -9.86
CA ALA A 108 15.49 5.29 -9.38
C ALA A 108 16.36 6.35 -10.08
N GLU A 109 17.44 6.78 -9.42
CA GLU A 109 18.40 7.77 -9.96
C GLU A 109 19.03 7.36 -11.29
N HIS A 110 19.03 6.06 -11.60
CA HIS A 110 19.62 5.52 -12.82
C HIS A 110 18.50 5.00 -13.72
N PRO A 111 18.10 5.76 -14.76
CA PRO A 111 16.98 5.39 -15.61
C PRO A 111 17.27 4.09 -16.35
N ASP A 112 16.38 3.11 -16.17
CA ASP A 112 16.37 1.88 -16.95
C ASP A 112 15.73 2.15 -18.32
N PRO A 113 16.23 1.59 -19.45
CA PRO A 113 15.63 1.80 -20.77
C PRO A 113 14.13 1.45 -20.86
N SER A 114 13.66 0.51 -20.03
CA SER A 114 12.26 0.09 -19.96
C SER A 114 11.38 1.01 -19.11
N ALA A 115 11.97 1.95 -18.35
CA ALA A 115 11.27 2.79 -17.38
C ALA A 115 10.09 3.55 -17.99
N SER A 116 10.21 4.02 -19.23
CA SER A 116 9.15 4.75 -19.95
C SER A 116 7.94 3.87 -20.32
N SER A 117 8.14 2.56 -20.45
CA SER A 117 7.10 1.60 -20.86
C SER A 117 6.49 0.82 -19.68
N ASN A 118 7.21 0.72 -18.56
CA ASN A 118 6.82 -0.15 -17.44
C ASN A 118 5.43 0.18 -16.86
N ALA A 119 5.09 1.47 -16.74
CA ALA A 119 3.79 1.89 -16.25
C ALA A 119 2.65 1.39 -17.16
N ALA A 120 2.77 1.59 -18.47
CA ALA A 120 1.76 1.17 -19.43
C ALA A 120 1.63 -0.37 -19.49
N VAL A 121 2.75 -1.08 -19.47
CA VAL A 121 2.77 -2.55 -19.44
C VAL A 121 2.13 -3.08 -18.17
N LEU A 122 2.46 -2.53 -16.99
CA LEU A 122 1.84 -2.93 -15.72
C LEU A 122 0.35 -2.67 -15.71
N ALA A 123 -0.07 -1.45 -16.10
CA ALA A 123 -1.48 -1.09 -16.11
C ALA A 123 -2.30 -2.02 -17.02
N HIS A 124 -1.77 -2.32 -18.21
CA HIS A 124 -2.42 -3.26 -19.12
C HIS A 124 -2.44 -4.70 -18.56
N ALA A 125 -1.30 -5.21 -18.11
CA ALA A 125 -1.16 -6.61 -17.68
C ALA A 125 -1.91 -6.92 -16.38
N THR A 126 -2.15 -5.91 -15.54
CA THR A 126 -2.83 -6.07 -14.25
C THR A 126 -4.23 -5.49 -14.23
N ALA A 127 -4.64 -4.72 -15.24
CA ALA A 127 -5.85 -3.88 -15.17
C ALA A 127 -5.93 -3.00 -13.90
N CYS A 128 -4.78 -2.72 -13.27
CA CYS A 128 -4.67 -1.83 -12.11
C CYS A 128 -4.28 -0.43 -12.61
N PRO A 129 -4.94 0.66 -12.17
CA PRO A 129 -4.61 2.01 -12.64
C PRO A 129 -3.19 2.44 -12.25
N HIS A 130 -2.44 2.99 -13.20
CA HIS A 130 -1.24 3.77 -12.90
C HIS A 130 -1.66 5.17 -12.46
N LEU A 131 -1.43 5.53 -11.19
CA LEU A 131 -1.88 6.80 -10.64
C LEU A 131 -0.83 7.91 -10.76
N ALA A 132 0.46 7.59 -10.62
CA ALA A 132 1.54 8.56 -10.74
C ALA A 132 2.92 7.91 -10.89
N SER A 133 3.85 8.69 -11.46
CA SER A 133 5.28 8.40 -11.37
C SER A 133 5.99 9.51 -10.59
N LEU A 134 6.82 9.16 -9.61
CA LEU A 134 7.71 10.13 -8.95
C LEU A 134 9.05 10.18 -9.67
N PRO A 135 9.51 11.36 -10.13
CA PRO A 135 10.86 11.51 -10.68
C PRO A 135 11.95 11.24 -9.62
N PRO A 136 13.19 10.94 -10.03
CA PRO A 136 14.29 10.74 -9.11
C PRO A 136 14.52 11.97 -8.22
N GLY A 137 14.88 11.75 -6.95
CA GLY A 137 15.14 12.83 -5.99
C GLY A 137 13.89 13.61 -5.54
N THR A 138 12.70 13.20 -5.99
CA THR A 138 11.46 13.87 -5.63
C THR A 138 10.77 13.15 -4.47
N THR A 139 10.32 13.92 -3.48
CA THR A 139 9.59 13.41 -2.30
C THR A 139 8.11 13.78 -2.29
N THR A 140 7.63 14.47 -3.33
CA THR A 140 6.26 14.94 -3.46
C THR A 140 5.66 14.56 -4.81
N LEU A 141 4.38 14.19 -4.80
CA LEU A 141 3.62 14.05 -6.04
C LEU A 141 3.34 15.42 -6.64
N ASP A 142 3.28 15.52 -7.96
CA ASP A 142 2.72 16.69 -8.64
C ASP A 142 1.20 16.78 -8.42
N ALA A 143 0.57 17.84 -8.95
CA ALA A 143 -0.87 18.04 -8.80
C ALA A 143 -1.67 16.89 -9.44
N ALA A 144 -1.28 16.44 -10.63
CA ALA A 144 -1.97 15.39 -11.36
C ALA A 144 -1.96 14.06 -10.60
N GLY A 145 -0.82 13.66 -10.03
CA GLY A 145 -0.70 12.45 -9.23
C GLY A 145 -1.52 12.51 -7.94
N ARG A 146 -1.57 13.68 -7.28
CA ARG A 146 -2.44 13.88 -6.11
C ARG A 146 -3.92 13.76 -6.49
N ASP A 147 -4.34 14.42 -7.57
CA ASP A 147 -5.73 14.40 -8.03
C ASP A 147 -6.16 12.99 -8.45
N ALA A 148 -5.27 12.22 -9.08
CA ALA A 148 -5.53 10.82 -9.43
C ALA A 148 -5.76 9.94 -8.19
N ILE A 149 -4.95 10.10 -7.14
CA ILE A 149 -5.12 9.37 -5.87
C ILE A 149 -6.42 9.76 -5.18
N VAL A 150 -6.70 11.07 -5.06
CA VAL A 150 -7.93 11.58 -4.43
C VAL A 150 -9.17 11.05 -5.18
N THR A 151 -9.14 11.06 -6.51
CA THR A 151 -10.22 10.52 -7.35
C THR A 151 -10.38 9.02 -7.16
N ALA A 152 -9.29 8.26 -7.13
CA ALA A 152 -9.32 6.80 -6.95
C ALA A 152 -9.84 6.38 -5.56
N LEU A 153 -9.60 7.21 -4.53
CA LEU A 153 -10.15 7.03 -3.18
C LEU A 153 -11.61 7.48 -3.05
N GLY A 154 -12.19 8.11 -4.07
CA GLY A 154 -13.53 8.72 -3.98
C GLY A 154 -13.63 9.84 -2.95
N LEU A 155 -12.49 10.36 -2.47
CA LEU A 155 -12.46 11.47 -1.52
C LEU A 155 -12.86 12.76 -2.26
N ARG A 156 -13.79 13.51 -1.68
CA ARG A 156 -14.09 14.84 -2.20
C ARG A 156 -13.05 15.82 -1.66
N PRO A 157 -12.47 16.71 -2.50
CA PRO A 157 -11.69 17.83 -1.98
C PRO A 157 -12.54 18.59 -0.97
N ARG A 158 -12.03 18.79 0.25
CA ARG A 158 -12.65 19.76 1.15
C ARG A 158 -12.66 21.08 0.40
N GLY A 159 -13.86 21.63 0.14
CA GLY A 159 -13.97 22.98 -0.37
C GLY A 159 -13.13 23.87 0.53
N VAL A 160 -12.17 24.59 -0.05
CA VAL A 160 -11.41 25.59 0.70
C VAL A 160 -12.45 26.53 1.26
N GLY A 161 -12.69 26.46 2.58
CA GLY A 161 -13.49 27.46 3.25
C GLY A 161 -12.88 28.79 2.91
N THR A 162 -13.64 29.64 2.21
CA THR A 162 -13.27 31.05 2.09
C THR A 162 -13.01 31.57 3.50
N PRO A 163 -11.87 32.26 3.73
CA PRO A 163 -11.49 32.75 5.04
C PRO A 163 -12.54 33.67 5.66
#